data_AF-A0A7F5RKS3-F1
#
_entry.id   AF-A0A7F5RKS3-F1
#
_cell.length_a   1.000
_cell.length_b   1.000
_cell.length_c   1.000
_cell.angle_alpha   90.00
_cell.angle_beta   90.00
_cell.angle_gamma   90.00
#
_symmetry.space_group_name_H-M   'P 1'
#
loop_
_entity.id
_entity.type
_entity.pdbx_description
1 polymer ?
#
loop_
_entity_poly.entity_id
_entity_poly.type
_entity_poly.pdbx_seq_one_letter_code
_entity_poly.pdbx_strand_id
1 'polypeptide(L)'
;MNSDSDTETWLSNWEQHCITSVDEQPNYEQLLITETDNAHRTIWASFQDSATAIAQLYKDRHSSEPSSLWAPFQTAAGSITTLYKDSCDVLRNTSEVAIQCGYQKRNIELFNWAKKRRRHIKREDLLAYLAGKPVQKTNSHYHHSLSHR
;
A
#
# COMPACT_ATOMS: atom_id res chain seq x y z
N MET A 1 13.17 32.65 -18.25
CA MET A 1 13.47 33.55 -17.12
C MET A 1 13.08 32.80 -15.86
N ASN A 2 14.09 32.44 -15.07
CA ASN A 2 14.00 31.60 -13.88
C ASN A 2 13.08 32.22 -12.82
N SER A 3 12.03 31.50 -12.42
CA SER A 3 11.17 31.87 -11.28
C SER A 3 10.95 30.73 -10.27
N ASP A 4 11.80 29.68 -10.31
CA ASP A 4 11.78 28.59 -9.32
C ASP A 4 12.95 28.68 -8.31
N SER A 5 13.78 29.73 -8.40
CA SER A 5 14.99 29.90 -7.58
C SER A 5 14.74 30.51 -6.18
N ASP A 6 13.59 31.14 -5.95
CA ASP A 6 13.31 31.87 -4.69
C ASP A 6 12.65 31.00 -3.61
N THR A 7 12.27 29.76 -3.92
CA THR A 7 11.71 28.82 -2.95
C THR A 7 12.76 28.15 -2.07
N GLU A 8 14.04 28.16 -2.44
CA GLU A 8 15.10 27.48 -1.68
C GLU A 8 15.67 28.33 -0.54
N THR A 9 15.48 29.66 -0.55
CA THR A 9 16.27 30.58 0.30
C THR A 9 15.76 30.73 1.74
N TRP A 10 14.56 30.23 2.06
CA TRP A 10 13.93 30.44 3.38
C TRP A 10 14.01 29.23 4.31
N LEU A 11 14.48 28.09 3.81
CA LEU A 11 14.63 26.85 4.56
C LEU A 11 16.00 26.81 5.24
N SER A 12 16.05 26.31 6.47
CA SER A 12 17.30 26.03 7.16
C SER A 12 18.04 24.85 6.50
N ASN A 13 19.36 24.77 6.69
CA ASN A 13 20.15 23.62 6.19
C ASN A 13 19.62 22.27 6.69
N TRP A 14 19.09 22.24 7.92
CA TRP A 14 18.47 21.03 8.48
C TRP A 14 17.16 20.68 7.77
N GLU A 15 16.29 21.66 7.51
CA GLU A 15 15.06 21.44 6.72
C GLU A 15 15.38 20.96 5.30
N GLN A 16 16.43 21.52 4.68
CA GLN A 16 16.88 21.10 3.34
C GLN A 16 17.36 19.64 3.36
N HIS A 17 18.10 19.23 4.38
CA HIS A 17 18.51 17.83 4.55
C HIS A 17 17.30 16.89 4.69
N CYS A 18 16.30 17.26 5.49
CA CYS A 18 15.06 16.49 5.62
C CYS A 18 14.30 16.36 4.29
N ILE A 19 14.28 17.43 3.47
CA ILE A 19 13.70 17.42 2.12
C ILE A 19 14.41 16.39 1.24
N THR A 20 15.74 16.44 1.19
CA THR A 20 16.53 15.50 0.41
C THR A 20 16.29 14.06 0.87
N SER A 21 16.24 13.79 2.17
CA SER A 21 15.96 12.44 2.68
C SER A 21 14.58 11.90 2.29
N VAL A 22 13.58 12.76 2.07
CA VAL A 22 12.25 12.35 1.58
C VAL A 22 12.29 12.07 0.07
N ASP A 23 12.98 12.91 -0.69
CA ASP A 23 13.13 12.74 -2.14
C ASP A 23 13.97 11.50 -2.51
N GLU A 24 14.90 11.09 -1.65
CA GLU A 24 15.72 9.88 -1.81
C GLU A 24 14.98 8.57 -1.46
N GLN A 25 13.76 8.63 -0.93
CA GLN A 25 13.02 7.42 -0.58
C GLN A 25 12.66 6.59 -1.82
N PRO A 26 12.64 5.25 -1.71
CA PRO A 26 12.15 4.39 -2.79
C PRO A 26 10.71 4.74 -3.16
N ASN A 27 10.35 4.59 -4.44
CA ASN A 27 8.95 4.70 -4.84
C ASN A 27 8.19 3.43 -4.42
N TYR A 28 7.55 3.46 -3.26
CA TYR A 28 6.82 2.33 -2.72
C TYR A 28 5.53 2.02 -3.49
N GLU A 29 4.96 2.97 -4.23
CA GLU A 29 3.81 2.71 -5.10
C GLU A 29 4.22 1.84 -6.29
N GLN A 30 5.33 2.18 -6.95
CA GLN A 30 5.87 1.36 -8.04
C GLN A 30 6.32 -0.02 -7.53
N LEU A 31 6.93 -0.07 -6.35
CA LEU A 31 7.32 -1.32 -5.71
C LEU A 31 6.09 -2.18 -5.38
N LEU A 32 5.03 -1.59 -4.85
CA LEU A 32 3.78 -2.29 -4.53
C LEU A 32 3.13 -2.88 -5.79
N ILE A 33 3.09 -2.12 -6.90
CA ILE A 33 2.58 -2.61 -8.18
C ILE A 33 3.40 -3.84 -8.63
N THR A 34 4.73 -3.71 -8.61
CA THR A 34 5.63 -4.77 -9.03
C THR A 34 5.48 -6.03 -8.18
N GLU A 35 5.44 -5.87 -6.85
CA GLU A 35 5.24 -6.99 -5.92
C GLU A 35 3.87 -7.62 -6.05
N THR A 36 2.81 -6.84 -6.32
CA THR A 36 1.45 -7.37 -6.55
C THR A 36 1.38 -8.17 -7.85
N ASP A 37 2.05 -7.72 -8.91
CA ASP A 37 2.11 -8.46 -10.17
C ASP A 37 2.91 -9.76 -10.03
N ASN A 38 4.04 -9.71 -9.32
CA ASN A 38 4.84 -10.91 -9.01
C ASN A 38 4.06 -11.89 -8.13
N ALA A 39 3.41 -11.40 -7.09
CA ALA A 39 2.50 -12.14 -6.22
C ALA A 39 1.44 -12.92 -7.01
N HIS A 40 0.73 -12.22 -7.91
CA HIS A 40 -0.27 -12.83 -8.77
C HIS A 40 0.32 -13.93 -9.66
N ARG A 41 1.48 -13.70 -10.28
CA ARG A 41 2.13 -14.71 -11.13
C ARG A 41 2.53 -15.95 -10.33
N THR A 42 3.14 -15.77 -9.16
CA THR A 42 3.58 -16.87 -8.29
C THR A 42 2.40 -17.71 -7.81
N ILE A 43 1.38 -17.07 -7.22
CA ILE A 43 0.19 -17.78 -6.73
C ILE A 43 -0.52 -18.49 -7.87
N TRP A 44 -0.64 -17.84 -9.04
CA TRP A 44 -1.26 -18.44 -10.21
C TRP A 44 -0.51 -19.69 -10.69
N ALA A 45 0.81 -19.64 -10.78
CA ALA A 45 1.62 -20.80 -11.16
C ALA A 45 1.44 -21.97 -10.17
N SER A 46 1.58 -21.72 -8.86
CA SER A 46 1.41 -22.77 -7.84
C SER A 46 -0.04 -23.31 -7.80
N PHE A 47 -1.03 -22.48 -8.14
CA PHE A 47 -2.41 -22.90 -8.32
C PHE A 47 -2.55 -23.83 -9.53
N GLN A 48 -1.97 -23.47 -10.68
CA GLN A 48 -2.01 -24.30 -11.89
C GLN A 48 -1.33 -25.65 -11.65
N ASP A 49 -0.19 -25.68 -10.98
CA ASP A 49 0.51 -26.92 -10.61
C ASP A 49 -0.36 -27.80 -9.72
N SER A 50 -0.99 -27.20 -8.71
CA SER A 50 -1.91 -27.90 -7.81
C SER A 50 -3.13 -28.46 -8.53
N ALA A 51 -3.79 -27.65 -9.37
CA ALA A 51 -4.94 -28.07 -10.14
C ALA A 51 -4.58 -29.19 -11.12
N THR A 52 -3.41 -29.11 -11.75
CA THR A 52 -2.90 -30.13 -12.66
C THR A 52 -2.63 -31.44 -11.93
N ALA A 53 -1.96 -31.40 -10.79
CA ALA A 53 -1.67 -32.59 -9.99
C ALA A 53 -2.95 -33.29 -9.51
N ILE A 54 -3.96 -32.53 -9.07
CA ILE A 54 -5.27 -33.07 -8.68
C ILE A 54 -6.00 -33.69 -9.88
N ALA A 55 -5.98 -33.01 -11.04
CA ALA A 55 -6.62 -33.51 -12.25
C ALA A 55 -5.99 -34.83 -12.73
N GLN A 56 -4.65 -34.93 -12.68
CA GLN A 56 -3.95 -36.18 -12.99
C GLN A 56 -4.28 -37.29 -12.00
N LEU A 57 -4.29 -36.99 -10.69
CA LEU A 57 -4.71 -37.96 -9.67
C LEU A 57 -6.11 -38.52 -9.93
N TYR A 58 -7.06 -37.67 -10.30
CA TYR A 58 -8.41 -38.11 -10.65
C TYR A 58 -8.44 -38.98 -11.92
N LYS A 59 -7.67 -38.60 -12.95
CA LYS A 59 -7.57 -39.36 -14.20
C LYS A 59 -6.93 -40.73 -14.00
N ASP A 60 -5.86 -40.80 -13.22
CA ASP A 60 -5.11 -42.04 -12.96
C ASP A 60 -5.92 -43.00 -12.08
N ARG A 61 -6.80 -42.48 -11.20
CA ARG A 61 -7.72 -43.31 -10.42
C ARG A 61 -8.61 -44.21 -11.29
N HIS A 62 -8.94 -43.79 -12.50
CA HIS A 62 -9.77 -44.56 -13.42
C HIS A 62 -8.96 -45.54 -14.29
N SER A 63 -7.65 -45.35 -14.40
CA SER A 63 -6.80 -46.06 -15.37
C SER A 63 -5.74 -46.96 -14.73
N SER A 64 -5.48 -46.80 -13.43
CA SER A 64 -4.33 -47.40 -12.74
C SER A 64 -4.75 -48.26 -11.53
N GLU A 65 -3.92 -49.24 -11.20
CA GLU A 65 -4.09 -50.09 -10.00
C GLU A 65 -4.06 -49.23 -8.72
N PRO A 66 -4.91 -49.53 -7.70
CA PRO A 66 -5.02 -48.70 -6.49
C PRO A 66 -3.69 -48.46 -5.76
N SER A 67 -2.76 -49.41 -5.81
CA SER A 67 -1.44 -49.32 -5.19
C SER A 67 -0.53 -48.27 -5.84
N SER A 68 -0.77 -47.92 -7.11
CA SER A 68 0.02 -46.94 -7.86
C SER A 68 -0.41 -45.48 -7.61
N LEU A 69 -1.58 -45.26 -7.00
CA LEU A 69 -2.16 -43.91 -6.79
C LEU A 69 -1.52 -43.14 -5.64
N TRP A 70 -0.73 -43.81 -4.80
CA TRP A 70 -0.11 -43.18 -3.65
C TRP A 70 0.87 -42.06 -4.05
N ALA A 71 1.72 -42.29 -5.05
CA ALA A 71 2.67 -41.27 -5.51
C ALA A 71 1.97 -40.04 -6.12
N PRO A 72 1.02 -40.17 -7.05
CA PRO A 72 0.23 -39.03 -7.54
C PRO A 72 -0.52 -38.28 -6.44
N PHE A 73 -1.02 -39.00 -5.42
CA PHE A 73 -1.65 -38.38 -4.25
C PHE A 73 -0.66 -37.52 -3.46
N GLN A 74 0.54 -38.03 -3.20
CA GLN A 74 1.60 -37.27 -2.53
C GLN A 74 1.99 -36.03 -3.32
N THR A 75 2.09 -36.12 -4.65
CA THR A 75 2.36 -34.98 -5.52
C THR A 75 1.27 -33.92 -5.39
N ALA A 76 -0.01 -34.30 -5.48
CA ALA A 76 -1.13 -33.36 -5.35
C ALA A 76 -1.19 -32.70 -3.96
N ALA A 77 -1.01 -33.47 -2.89
CA ALA A 77 -0.96 -32.92 -1.53
C ALA A 77 0.25 -31.98 -1.33
N GLY A 78 1.39 -32.33 -1.91
CA GLY A 78 2.61 -31.51 -1.90
C GLY A 78 2.40 -30.17 -2.61
N SER A 79 1.84 -30.18 -3.82
CA SER A 79 1.58 -28.94 -4.58
C SER A 79 0.61 -28.01 -3.85
N ILE A 80 -0.45 -28.55 -3.23
CA ILE A 80 -1.39 -27.74 -2.41
C ILE A 80 -0.68 -27.11 -1.21
N THR A 81 0.21 -27.86 -0.58
CA THR A 81 1.01 -27.35 0.56
C THR A 81 1.93 -26.22 0.11
N THR A 82 2.56 -26.35 -1.05
CA THR A 82 3.36 -25.28 -1.66
C THR A 82 2.52 -24.06 -1.98
N LEU A 83 1.36 -24.22 -2.64
CA LEU A 83 0.42 -23.14 -2.91
C LEU A 83 0.03 -22.37 -1.65
N TYR A 84 -0.27 -23.08 -0.55
CA TYR A 84 -0.60 -22.44 0.73
C TYR A 84 0.58 -21.61 1.27
N LYS A 85 1.79 -22.18 1.27
CA LYS A 85 3.00 -21.48 1.74
C LYS A 85 3.27 -20.23 0.90
N ASP A 86 3.27 -20.37 -0.42
CA ASP A 86 3.50 -19.25 -1.35
C ASP A 86 2.46 -18.15 -1.13
N SER A 87 1.18 -18.52 -0.93
CA SER A 87 0.11 -17.56 -0.66
C SER A 87 0.34 -16.79 0.64
N CYS A 88 0.80 -17.46 1.71
CA CYS A 88 1.12 -16.81 2.98
C CYS A 88 2.33 -15.87 2.86
N ASP A 89 3.40 -16.31 2.19
CA ASP A 89 4.62 -15.52 2.02
C ASP A 89 4.37 -14.28 1.19
N VAL A 90 3.66 -14.43 0.07
CA VAL A 90 3.24 -13.33 -0.79
C VAL A 90 2.35 -12.35 -0.02
N LEU A 91 1.34 -12.83 0.71
CA LEU A 91 0.44 -11.96 1.47
C LEU A 91 1.22 -11.10 2.49
N ARG A 92 2.16 -11.71 3.22
CA ARG A 92 3.01 -10.98 4.17
C ARG A 92 3.83 -9.91 3.46
N ASN A 93 4.57 -10.29 2.43
CA ASN A 93 5.50 -9.39 1.74
C ASN A 93 4.75 -8.21 1.09
N THR A 94 3.68 -8.49 0.35
CA THR A 94 2.87 -7.43 -0.28
C THR A 94 2.22 -6.52 0.76
N SER A 95 1.79 -7.05 1.92
CA SER A 95 1.21 -6.23 3.00
C SER A 95 2.23 -5.27 3.60
N GLU A 96 3.47 -5.70 3.81
CA GLU A 96 4.54 -4.84 4.32
C GLU A 96 4.83 -3.67 3.35
N VAL A 97 4.92 -3.96 2.05
CA VAL A 97 5.11 -2.90 1.04
C VAL A 97 3.90 -1.97 0.96
N ALA A 98 2.68 -2.51 1.06
CA ALA A 98 1.46 -1.70 1.06
C ALA A 98 1.42 -0.71 2.24
N ILE A 99 1.85 -1.15 3.43
CA ILE A 99 1.98 -0.28 4.62
C ILE A 99 2.99 0.84 4.36
N GLN A 100 4.16 0.53 3.80
CA GLN A 100 5.17 1.56 3.48
C GLN A 100 4.67 2.53 2.41
N CYS A 101 3.97 2.05 1.38
CA CYS A 101 3.32 2.89 0.38
C CYS A 101 2.32 3.86 1.03
N GLY A 102 1.50 3.38 1.97
CA GLY A 102 0.58 4.22 2.74
C GLY A 102 1.28 5.29 3.56
N TYR A 103 2.37 4.94 4.26
CA TYR A 103 3.18 5.91 4.98
C TYR A 103 3.81 6.94 4.06
N GLN A 104 4.35 6.53 2.92
CA GLN A 104 4.94 7.44 1.95
C GLN A 104 3.90 8.42 1.40
N LYS A 105 2.72 7.95 0.97
CA LYS A 105 1.64 8.82 0.48
C LYS A 105 1.23 9.87 1.51
N ARG A 106 0.95 9.45 2.75
CA ARG A 106 0.64 10.36 3.86
C ARG A 106 1.77 11.37 4.11
N ASN A 107 3.02 10.90 4.14
CA ASN A 107 4.17 11.74 4.43
C ASN A 107 4.38 12.78 3.32
N ILE A 108 4.21 12.41 2.04
CA ILE A 108 4.31 13.32 0.89
C ILE A 108 3.25 14.44 0.98
N GLU A 109 2.01 14.12 1.36
CA GLU A 109 0.97 15.14 1.55
C GLU A 109 1.34 16.15 2.64
N LEU A 110 1.79 15.65 3.80
CA LEU A 110 2.24 16.49 4.91
C LEU A 110 3.48 17.31 4.55
N PHE A 111 4.41 16.71 3.82
CA PHE A 111 5.61 17.35 3.32
C PHE A 111 5.29 18.49 2.37
N ASN A 112 4.41 18.25 1.40
CA ASN A 112 3.92 19.26 0.47
C ASN A 112 3.19 20.40 1.18
N TRP A 113 2.47 20.11 2.27
CA TRP A 113 1.90 21.13 3.12
C TRP A 113 2.98 21.93 3.87
N ALA A 114 3.97 21.28 4.45
CA ALA A 114 5.04 21.92 5.22
C ALA A 114 5.92 22.84 4.35
N LYS A 115 6.06 22.54 3.06
CA LYS A 115 6.73 23.40 2.06
C LYS A 115 5.96 24.69 1.74
N LYS A 116 4.68 24.83 2.12
CA LYS A 116 3.92 26.06 1.89
C LYS A 116 4.31 27.16 2.89
N ARG A 117 4.33 28.41 2.42
CA ARG A 117 4.65 29.59 3.25
C ARG A 117 3.63 29.86 4.36
N ARG A 118 2.37 29.45 4.20
CA ARG A 118 1.33 29.51 5.24
C ARG A 118 1.11 28.12 5.85
N ARG A 119 1.78 27.85 6.98
CA ARG A 119 1.85 26.55 7.67
C ARG A 119 0.84 26.38 8.81
N HIS A 120 -0.20 27.22 8.92
CA HIS A 120 -1.22 27.06 9.96
C HIS A 120 -2.44 26.31 9.41
N ILE A 121 -2.83 25.21 10.07
CA ILE A 121 -4.09 24.49 9.84
C ILE A 121 -4.98 24.69 11.08
N LYS A 122 -6.25 25.02 10.89
CA LYS A 122 -7.21 25.09 11.99
C LYS A 122 -7.58 23.70 12.48
N ARG A 123 -7.91 23.56 13.77
CA ARG A 123 -8.25 22.25 14.36
C ARG A 123 -9.42 21.58 13.65
N GLU A 124 -10.48 22.33 13.37
CA GLU A 124 -11.67 21.84 12.68
C GLU A 124 -11.37 21.37 11.25
N ASP A 125 -10.49 22.06 10.54
CA ASP A 125 -10.08 21.70 9.18
C ASP A 125 -9.24 20.42 9.18
N LEU A 126 -8.32 20.29 10.14
CA LEU A 126 -7.52 19.07 10.32
C LEU A 126 -8.41 17.87 10.69
N LEU A 127 -9.35 18.04 11.62
CA LEU A 127 -10.28 16.97 12.00
C LEU A 127 -11.19 16.57 10.84
N ALA A 128 -11.67 17.54 10.05
CA ALA A 128 -12.44 17.25 8.85
C ALA A 128 -11.61 16.46 7.83
N TYR A 129 -10.37 16.90 7.57
CA TYR A 129 -9.43 16.22 6.68
C TYR A 129 -9.18 14.77 7.09
N LEU A 130 -8.80 14.54 8.36
CA LEU A 130 -8.53 13.20 8.89
C LEU A 130 -9.76 12.28 8.89
N ALA A 131 -10.97 12.85 8.99
CA ALA A 131 -12.22 12.11 8.91
C ALA A 131 -12.73 11.89 7.48
N GLY A 132 -12.01 12.36 6.44
CA GLY A 132 -12.48 12.32 5.05
C GLY A 132 -13.71 13.20 4.80
N LYS A 133 -13.95 14.20 5.65
CA LYS A 133 -15.08 15.12 5.56
C LYS A 133 -14.66 16.40 4.83
N PRO A 134 -15.59 17.04 4.08
CA PRO A 134 -15.30 18.33 3.48
C PRO A 134 -14.99 19.37 4.57
N VAL A 135 -14.00 20.23 4.30
CA VAL A 135 -13.71 21.39 5.17
C VAL A 135 -14.97 22.24 5.31
N GLN A 136 -15.40 22.44 6.54
CA GLN A 136 -16.57 23.28 6.81
C GLN A 136 -16.17 24.73 6.54
N LYS A 137 -16.73 25.32 5.48
CA LYS A 137 -16.71 26.78 5.30
C LYS A 137 -17.49 27.36 6.48
N THR A 138 -16.79 27.70 7.54
CA THR A 138 -17.38 28.39 8.68
C THR A 138 -17.91 29.72 8.15
N ASN A 139 -19.23 29.80 7.97
CA ASN A 139 -19.90 31.10 7.90
C ASN A 139 -19.55 31.81 9.20
N SER A 140 -18.77 32.89 9.10
CA SER A 140 -18.43 33.79 10.21
C SER A 140 -19.65 34.61 10.64
N HIS A 141 -20.78 33.96 10.90
CA HIS A 141 -21.99 34.59 11.41
C HIS A 141 -22.52 33.77 12.58
N TYR A 142 -23.04 34.47 13.59
CA TYR A 142 -23.51 34.02 14.92
C TYR A 142 -22.34 33.88 15.94
N HIS A 143 -22.09 34.80 16.87
CA HIS A 143 -23.00 35.67 17.61
C HIS A 143 -22.37 37.04 17.93
N HIS A 144 -22.93 38.11 17.36
CA HIS A 144 -23.01 39.39 18.04
C HIS A 144 -24.28 39.34 18.91
N SER A 145 -24.24 38.64 20.04
CA SER A 145 -25.29 38.83 21.04
C SER A 145 -24.95 40.09 21.82
N LEU A 146 -25.53 41.20 21.36
CA LEU A 146 -25.88 42.31 22.21
C LEU A 146 -26.55 41.76 23.48
N SER A 147 -25.91 41.93 24.64
CA SER A 147 -26.65 42.09 25.90
C SER A 147 -26.15 43.34 26.59
N HIS A 148 -26.83 44.44 26.29
CA HIS A 148 -26.98 45.54 27.24
C HIS A 148 -27.65 44.99 28.51
N ARG A 149 -26.93 44.98 29.63
CA ARG A 149 -27.30 45.67 30.88
C ARG A 149 -26.21 45.51 31.93
#